data_AF-X5MNZ6-F1
#
_entry.id   AF-X5MNZ6-F1
#
_cell.length_a   1.000
_cell.length_b   1.000
_cell.length_c   1.000
_cell.angle_alpha   90.00
_cell.angle_beta   90.00
_cell.angle_gamma   90.00
#
_symmetry.space_group_name_H-M   'P 1'
#
loop_
_entity.id
_entity.type
_entity.pdbx_description
1 polymer ?
#
loop_
_entity_poly.entity_id
_entity_poly.type
_entity_poly.pdbx_seq_one_letter_code
_entity_poly.pdbx_strand_id
1 'polypeptide(L)' 'MATAREIVEKHVQAALDEAAETGHPRDSVARVLFDQVIKLYRMDRQPDDIASELMAAAENMDAGDGIAFMRP' A
#
# COMPACT_ATOMS: atom_id res chain seq x y z
N MET A 1 1.20 -4.12 21.32
CA MET A 1 1.03 -2.92 20.47
C MET A 1 0.78 -3.41 19.06
N ALA A 2 -0.19 -2.84 18.34
CA ALA A 2 -0.43 -3.24 16.95
C ALA A 2 0.73 -2.79 16.07
N THR A 3 1.13 -3.65 15.13
CA THR A 3 2.13 -3.36 14.11
C THR A 3 1.56 -2.37 13.08
N ALA A 4 2.42 -1.66 12.36
CA ALA A 4 2.00 -0.79 11.26
C ALA A 4 1.16 -1.55 10.22
N ARG A 5 1.53 -2.81 9.95
CA ARG A 5 0.78 -3.73 9.11
C ARG A 5 -0.66 -3.92 9.60
N GLU A 6 -0.84 -4.35 10.85
CA GLU A 6 -2.17 -4.60 11.44
C GLU A 6 -3.02 -3.32 11.47
N ILE A 7 -2.40 -2.16 11.68
CA ILE A 7 -3.10 -0.86 11.65
C ILE A 7 -3.61 -0.57 10.24
N VAL A 8 -2.79 -0.77 9.21
CA VAL A 8 -3.16 -0.44 7.82
C VAL A 8 -4.13 -1.48 7.25
N GLU A 9 -3.89 -2.77 7.43
CA GLU A 9 -4.69 -3.85 6.85
C GLU A 9 -6.17 -3.78 7.26
N LYS A 10 -6.46 -3.48 8.53
CA LYS A 10 -7.86 -3.31 8.98
C LYS A 10 -8.57 -2.13 8.30
N HIS A 11 -7.85 -1.04 8.00
CA HIS A 11 -8.43 0.13 7.36
C HIS A 11 -8.56 -0.05 5.84
N VAL A 12 -7.61 -0.77 5.22
CA VAL A 12 -7.71 -1.18 3.82
C VAL A 12 -8.91 -2.12 3.64
N GLN A 13 -9.09 -3.10 4.54
CA GLN A 13 -10.25 -3.99 4.49
C GLN A 13 -11.56 -3.23 4.62
N ALA A 14 -11.67 -2.32 5.60
CA ALA A 14 -12.87 -1.49 5.78
C ALA A 14 -13.18 -0.65 4.52
N ALA A 15 -12.17 -0.07 3.87
CA ALA A 15 -12.36 0.69 2.63
C ALA A 15 -12.80 -0.19 1.45
N LEU A 16 -12.34 -1.44 1.39
CA LEU A 16 -12.77 -2.41 0.38
C LEU A 16 -14.22 -2.84 0.59
N ASP A 17 -14.62 -3.04 1.85
CA ASP A 17 -15.99 -3.41 2.21
C ASP A 17 -16.95 -2.28 1.87
N GLU A 18 -16.64 -1.04 2.27
CA GLU A 18 -17.42 0.15 1.93
C GLU A 18 -17.54 0.34 0.41
N ALA A 19 -16.44 0.19 -0.33
CA ALA A 19 -16.45 0.29 -1.78
C ALA A 19 -17.33 -0.77 -2.44
N ALA A 20 -17.35 -2.00 -1.92
CA ALA A 20 -18.23 -3.05 -2.41
C ALA A 20 -19.71 -2.71 -2.17
N GLU A 21 -20.05 -2.14 -1.00
CA GLU A 21 -21.40 -1.70 -0.66
C GLU A 21 -21.88 -0.53 -1.54
N THR A 22 -20.98 0.38 -1.91
CA THR A 22 -21.32 1.56 -2.73
C THR A 22 -21.14 1.35 -4.23
N GLY A 23 -20.79 0.14 -4.67
CA GLY A 23 -20.64 -0.20 -6.09
C GLY A 23 -19.35 0.32 -6.74
N HIS A 24 -18.32 0.63 -5.95
CA HIS A 24 -17.01 1.00 -6.46
C HIS A 24 -16.13 -0.25 -6.72
N PRO A 25 -15.49 -0.36 -7.89
CA PRO A 25 -14.58 -1.46 -8.18
C PRO A 25 -13.37 -1.48 -7.24
N ARG A 26 -12.91 -2.68 -6.87
CA ARG A 26 -11.67 -2.88 -6.10
C ARG A 26 -10.45 -2.19 -6.72
N ASP A 27 -10.34 -2.20 -8.05
CA ASP A 27 -9.26 -1.52 -8.79
C ASP A 27 -9.25 0.00 -8.52
N SER A 28 -10.42 0.63 -8.41
CA SER A 28 -10.52 2.05 -8.08
C SER A 28 -9.98 2.33 -6.67
N VAL A 29 -10.30 1.48 -5.69
CA VAL A 29 -9.76 1.59 -4.32
C VAL A 29 -8.23 1.40 -4.33
N ALA A 30 -7.73 0.39 -5.05
CA ALA A 30 -6.29 0.13 -5.15
C ALA A 30 -5.52 1.33 -5.73
N ARG A 31 -6.05 1.98 -6.77
CA ARG A 31 -5.44 3.20 -7.34
C ARG A 31 -5.40 4.36 -6.35
N VAL A 32 -6.46 4.55 -5.56
CA VAL A 32 -6.50 5.60 -4.54
C VAL A 32 -5.52 5.30 -3.41
N LEU A 33 -5.43 4.04 -2.96
CA LEU A 33 -4.45 3.62 -1.96
C LEU A 33 -3.02 3.87 -2.45
N PHE A 34 -2.74 3.53 -3.71
CA PHE A 34 -1.44 3.80 -4.32
C PHE A 34 -1.10 5.30 -4.33
N ASP A 35 -2.04 6.17 -4.71
CA ASP A 35 -1.87 7.63 -4.64
C ASP A 35 -1.54 8.12 -3.21
N GLN A 36 -2.20 7.55 -2.19
CA GLN A 36 -1.88 7.87 -0.79
C GLN A 36 -0.44 7.46 -0.41
N VAL A 37 0.01 6.28 -0.85
CA VAL A 37 1.40 5.84 -0.61
C VAL A 37 2.39 6.82 -1.23
N ILE A 38 2.18 7.25 -2.48
CA ILE A 38 3.05 8.23 -3.14
C ILE A 38 3.07 9.55 -2.38
N LYS A 39 1.90 10.05 -1.97
CA LYS A 39 1.78 11.30 -1.18
C LYS A 39 2.57 11.22 0.12
N LEU A 40 2.47 10.10 0.85
CA LEU A 40 3.21 9.88 2.09
C LEU A 40 4.72 9.82 1.83
N TYR A 41 5.16 9.05 0.83
CA TYR A 41 6.59 8.97 0.51
C TYR A 41 7.18 10.32 0.10
N ARG A 42 6.41 11.15 -0.63
CA ARG A 42 6.84 12.50 -1.03
C ARG A 42 7.03 13.47 0.12
N MET A 43 6.59 13.15 1.34
CA MET A 43 6.87 13.98 2.53
C MET A 43 8.37 14.00 2.85
N ASP A 44 9.06 12.87 2.71
CA ASP A 44 10.44 12.69 3.17
C ASP A 44 11.40 12.13 2.11
N ARG A 45 10.90 11.72 0.93
CA ARG A 45 11.70 11.07 -0.12
C ARG A 45 11.64 11.82 -1.45
N GLN A 46 12.74 11.76 -2.21
CA GLN A 46 12.79 12.28 -3.57
C GLN A 46 12.09 11.31 -4.54
N PRO A 47 11.57 11.79 -5.67
CA PRO A 47 10.85 10.94 -6.63
C PRO A 47 11.69 9.76 -7.15
N ASP A 48 13.00 9.92 -7.33
CA ASP A 48 13.87 8.83 -7.80
C ASP A 48 13.97 7.69 -6.76
N ASP A 49 14.09 8.04 -5.47
CA ASP A 49 14.10 7.05 -4.37
C ASP A 49 12.77 6.29 -4.29
N ILE A 50 11.65 6.99 -4.53
CA ILE A 50 10.31 6.38 -4.57
C ILE A 50 10.21 5.40 -5.73
N ALA A 51 10.67 5.79 -6.91
CA ALA A 51 10.64 4.93 -8.09
C ALA A 51 11.47 3.66 -7.87
N SER A 52 12.67 3.79 -7.31
CA SER A 52 13.52 2.63 -6.98
C SER A 52 12.86 1.70 -5.95
N GLU A 53 12.25 2.26 -4.90
CA GLU A 53 11.55 1.46 -3.88
C GLU A 53 10.37 0.68 -4.47
N LEU A 54 9.57 1.32 -5.32
CA LEU A 54 8.41 0.68 -5.95
C LEU A 54 8.81 -0.39 -6.95
N MET A 55 9.87 -0.16 -7.72
CA MET A 55 10.40 -1.19 -8.63
C MET A 55 10.88 -2.40 -7.84
N ALA A 56 11.66 -2.18 -6.78
CA ALA A 56 12.11 -3.26 -5.91
C ALA A 56 10.92 -3.98 -5.25
N ALA A 57 9.89 -3.26 -4.80
CA ALA A 57 8.69 -3.88 -4.24
C ALA A 57 7.93 -4.72 -5.27
N ALA A 58 7.81 -4.26 -6.53
CA ALA A 58 7.15 -5.00 -7.59
C ALA A 58 7.92 -6.26 -8.00
N GLU A 59 9.25 -6.20 -8.05
CA GLU A 59 10.11 -7.33 -8.38
C GLU A 59 10.17 -8.39 -7.27
N ASN A 60 10.01 -7.98 -6.02
CA ASN A 60 10.10 -8.85 -4.83
C ASN A 60 8.73 -9.13 -4.19
N MET A 61 7.63 -8.73 -4.82
CA MET A 61 6.29 -9.05 -4.34
C MET A 61 6.03 -10.54 -4.59
N ASP A 62 6.39 -11.38 -3.63
CA ASP A 62 6.02 -12.78 -3.67
C ASP A 62 4.50 -12.88 -3.60
N ALA A 63 3.87 -13.65 -4.50
CA ALA A 63 2.42 -13.67 -4.67
C ALA A 63 1.65 -14.31 -3.49
N GLY A 64 2.33 -14.61 -2.38
CA GLY A 64 1.80 -15.36 -1.24
C GLY A 64 1.92 -14.69 0.13
N ASP A 65 2.96 -13.91 0.41
CA ASP A 65 3.23 -13.47 1.80
C ASP A 65 3.53 -11.98 1.91
N GLY A 66 2.75 -11.32 2.77
CA GLY A 66 2.82 -9.89 3.01
C GLY A 66 4.24 -9.41 3.32
N ILE A 67 4.66 -8.39 2.57
CA ILE A 67 5.99 -7.75 2.60
C ILE A 67 6.58 -7.64 4.04
N ALA A 68 7.50 -8.52 4.40
CA ALA A 68 8.34 -8.36 5.57
C ALA A 68 9.38 -7.27 5.25
N PHE A 69 9.02 -6.00 5.49
CA PHE A 69 9.97 -4.89 5.48
C PHE A 69 10.93 -5.05 6.67
N MET A 70 12.02 -5.79 6.46
CA MET A 70 13.18 -5.77 7.35
C MET A 70 14.40 -5.46 6.45
N ARG A 71 14.82 -4.20 6.41
CA ARG A 71 16.19 -3.84 6.00
C ARG A 71 17.04 -3.75 7.28
N PRO A 72 18.31 -4.20 7.25
CA PRO A 72 19.21 -4.22 8.41
C PRO A 72 19.57 -2.83 8.93
#